data_AF-A0A366DWA1-F1
#
_entry.id   AF-A0A366DWA1-F1
#
_cell.length_a   1.000
_cell.length_b   1.000
_cell.length_c   1.000
_cell.angle_alpha   90.00
_cell.angle_beta   90.00
_cell.angle_gamma   90.00
#
_symmetry.space_group_name_H-M   'P 1'
#
loop_
_entity.id
_entity.type
_entity.pdbx_description
1 polymer ?
#
loop_
_entity_poly.entity_id
_entity_poly.type
_entity_poly.pdbx_seq_one_letter_code
_entity_poly.pdbx_strand_id
1 'polypeptide(L)'
;MTPADLLDLAYPYALDAVSPAERVAIELLRDRAGPYAAAEFDAVVATVHDIMAVLAILDAHPPPPGLEPRLLNALGERSDPCPGHWWRGRRWGSPR
;
A
#
# COMPACT_ATOMS: atom_id res chain seq x y z
N MET A 1 23.51 15.48 3.10
CA MET A 1 22.05 15.40 2.92
C MET A 1 21.46 15.25 4.31
N THR A 2 20.72 16.25 4.78
CA THR A 2 20.22 16.37 6.16
C THR A 2 18.80 15.80 6.28
N PRO A 3 18.27 15.56 7.50
CA PRO A 3 16.87 15.12 7.68
C PRO A 3 15.82 16.04 7.05
N ALA A 4 16.10 17.35 6.92
CA ALA A 4 15.19 18.29 6.25
C ALA A 4 15.02 17.94 4.76
N ASP A 5 16.10 17.48 4.12
CA ASP A 5 16.12 17.12 2.69
C ASP A 5 15.20 15.92 2.38
N LEU A 6 14.89 15.05 3.35
CA LEU A 6 13.94 13.95 3.17
C LEU A 6 12.48 14.45 3.27
N LEU A 7 12.19 15.32 4.22
CA LEU A 7 10.82 15.82 4.43
C LEU A 7 10.35 16.71 3.28
N ASP A 8 11.27 17.47 2.67
CA ASP A 8 10.98 18.26 1.47
C ASP A 8 10.51 17.39 0.28
N LEU A 9 10.92 16.10 0.26
CA LEU A 9 10.54 15.14 -0.78
C LEU A 9 9.23 14.42 -0.49
N ALA A 10 8.65 14.56 0.71
CA ALA A 10 7.45 13.81 1.11
C ALA A 10 6.22 14.13 0.25
N TYR A 11 5.98 15.42 -0.04
CA TYR A 11 4.86 15.85 -0.88
C TYR A 11 4.96 15.39 -2.34
N PRO A 12 6.07 15.65 -3.08
CA PRO A 12 6.17 15.15 -4.46
C PRO A 12 6.18 13.62 -4.51
N TYR A 13 6.74 12.93 -3.52
CA TYR A 13 6.68 11.48 -3.43
C TYR A 13 5.25 10.95 -3.24
N ALA A 14 4.48 11.56 -2.33
CA ALA A 14 3.11 11.15 -2.02
C ALA A 14 2.10 11.46 -3.14
N LEU A 15 2.41 12.43 -3.99
CA LEU A 15 1.60 12.77 -5.17
C LEU A 15 2.01 12.00 -6.42
N ASP A 16 2.88 10.99 -6.30
CA ASP A 16 3.49 10.27 -7.43
C ASP A 16 4.17 11.21 -8.45
N ALA A 17 4.59 12.39 -8.00
CA ALA A 17 5.22 13.44 -8.81
C ALA A 17 6.75 13.31 -8.84
N VAL A 18 7.23 12.07 -8.79
CA VAL A 18 8.65 11.70 -8.84
C VAL A 18 8.85 10.63 -9.90
N SER A 19 10.00 10.64 -10.57
CA SER A 19 10.37 9.57 -11.49
C SER A 19 10.62 8.26 -10.75
N PRO A 20 10.56 7.10 -11.43
CA PRO A 20 10.88 5.81 -10.81
C PRO A 20 12.28 5.76 -10.20
N ALA A 21 13.27 6.42 -10.82
CA ALA A 21 14.62 6.48 -10.30
C ALA A 21 14.72 7.33 -9.02
N GLU A 22 14.00 8.46 -8.97
CA GLU A 22 13.91 9.31 -7.78
C GLU A 22 13.17 8.60 -6.64
N ARG A 23 12.10 7.87 -6.95
CA ARG A 23 11.38 7.04 -5.97
C ARG A 23 12.33 6.07 -5.26
N VAL A 24 13.12 5.30 -6.01
CA VAL A 24 14.13 4.40 -5.42
C VAL A 24 15.16 5.16 -4.59
N ALA A 25 15.61 6.33 -5.05
CA ALA A 25 16.56 7.14 -4.30
C ALA A 25 15.97 7.68 -2.98
N ILE A 26 14.70 8.08 -2.97
CA ILE A 26 13.97 8.54 -1.80
C ILE A 26 13.75 7.39 -0.81
N GLU A 27 13.38 6.20 -1.29
CA GLU A 27 13.23 5.00 -0.46
C GLU A 27 14.56 4.64 0.23
N LEU A 28 15.66 4.64 -0.52
CA LEU A 28 17.01 4.43 0.03
C LEU A 28 17.45 5.53 1.01
N LEU A 29 16.98 6.76 0.83
CA LEU A 29 17.24 7.87 1.74
C LEU A 29 16.44 7.69 3.04
N ARG A 30 15.15 7.36 2.93
CA ARG A 30 14.26 7.04 4.05
C ARG A 30 14.81 5.90 4.91
N ASP A 31 15.29 4.82 4.29
CA ASP A 31 15.84 3.66 5.00
C ASP A 31 17.12 3.98 5.78
N ARG A 32 17.87 5.00 5.34
CA ARG A 32 19.10 5.48 6.02
C ARG A 32 18.82 6.63 6.98
N ALA A 33 17.63 7.20 6.97
CA ALA A 33 17.26 8.29 7.83
C ALA A 33 17.10 7.82 9.28
N GLY A 34 17.23 8.76 10.23
CA GLY A 34 16.91 8.47 11.62
C GLY A 34 15.43 8.10 11.78
N PRO A 35 15.07 7.29 12.80
CA PRO A 35 13.71 6.76 12.95
C PRO A 35 12.65 7.86 13.07
N TYR A 36 13.00 9.01 13.66
CA TYR A 36 12.11 10.15 13.77
C TYR A 36 11.76 10.76 12.39
N ALA A 37 12.79 11.03 11.57
CA ALA A 37 12.59 11.62 10.24
C ALA A 37 11.86 10.66 9.28
N ALA A 38 12.14 9.35 9.37
CA ALA A 38 11.43 8.34 8.59
C ALA A 38 9.94 8.27 8.98
N ALA A 39 9.62 8.29 10.29
CA ALA A 39 8.25 8.28 10.75
C ALA A 39 7.48 9.55 10.38
N GLU A 40 8.13 10.71 10.43
CA GLU A 40 7.53 11.98 10.01
C GLU A 40 7.26 11.99 8.49
N PHE A 41 8.21 11.51 7.68
CA PHE A 41 8.01 11.31 6.24
C PHE A 41 6.80 10.40 5.97
N ASP A 42 6.72 9.25 6.64
CA ASP A 42 5.61 8.29 6.46
C ASP A 42 4.26 8.89 6.85
N ALA A 43 4.22 9.71 7.91
CA ALA A 43 3.00 10.37 8.35
C ALA A 43 2.50 11.38 7.32
N VAL A 44 3.40 12.16 6.71
CA VAL A 44 3.04 13.10 5.63
C VAL A 44 2.51 12.32 4.42
N VAL A 45 3.22 11.26 4.00
CA VAL A 45 2.80 10.43 2.86
C VAL A 45 1.43 9.81 3.10
N ALA A 46 1.20 9.23 4.28
CA ALA A 46 -0.09 8.65 4.64
C ALA A 46 -1.21 9.68 4.61
N THR A 47 -0.98 10.87 5.18
CA THR A 47 -1.97 11.97 5.19
C THR A 47 -2.37 12.40 3.78
N VAL A 48 -1.39 12.55 2.87
CA VAL A 48 -1.65 12.92 1.48
C VAL A 48 -2.41 11.81 0.77
N HIS A 49 -2.02 10.54 0.95
CA HIS A 49 -2.74 9.40 0.36
C HIS A 49 -4.19 9.31 0.86
N ASP A 50 -4.46 9.57 2.14
CA ASP A 50 -5.82 9.59 2.70
C ASP A 50 -6.68 10.67 2.02
N ILE A 51 -6.13 11.86 1.83
CA ILE A 51 -6.81 12.95 1.10
C ILE A 51 -7.09 12.53 -0.34
N MET A 52 -6.10 11.96 -1.03
CA MET A 52 -6.26 11.50 -2.42
C MET A 52 -7.27 10.36 -2.53
N ALA A 53 -7.33 9.46 -1.56
CA ALA A 53 -8.32 8.39 -1.52
C ALA A 53 -9.75 8.94 -1.38
N VAL A 54 -9.95 9.98 -0.55
CA VAL A 54 -11.24 10.68 -0.46
C VAL A 54 -11.60 11.36 -1.79
N LEU A 55 -10.63 11.99 -2.46
CA LEU A 55 -10.86 12.68 -3.73
C LEU A 55 -11.06 11.73 -4.92
N ALA A 56 -10.55 10.49 -4.86
CA ALA A 56 -10.62 9.52 -5.95
C ALA A 56 -12.06 9.19 -6.38
N ILE A 57 -13.05 9.37 -5.50
CA ILE A 57 -14.47 9.18 -5.85
C ILE A 57 -14.92 10.11 -6.99
N LEU A 58 -14.31 11.29 -7.12
CA LEU A 58 -14.66 12.28 -8.13
C LEU A 58 -14.28 11.85 -9.54
N ASP A 59 -13.30 10.94 -9.68
CA ASP A 59 -12.80 10.43 -10.96
C ASP A 59 -13.09 8.92 -11.14
N ALA A 60 -14.05 8.39 -10.38
CA ALA A 60 -14.39 6.98 -10.45
C ALA A 60 -15.09 6.64 -11.78
N HIS A 61 -14.51 5.71 -12.54
CA HIS A 61 -15.13 5.12 -13.74
C HIS A 61 -15.50 3.66 -13.48
N PRO A 62 -16.63 3.14 -14.01
CA PRO A 62 -16.93 1.72 -13.92
C PRO A 62 -15.80 0.86 -14.52
N PRO A 63 -15.44 -0.27 -13.89
CA PRO A 63 -14.42 -1.16 -14.41
C PRO A 63 -14.92 -1.87 -15.69
N PRO A 64 -14.02 -2.31 -16.59
CA PRO A 64 -14.39 -3.13 -17.74
C PRO A 64 -15.12 -4.42 -17.32
N PRO A 65 -16.08 -4.90 -18.11
CA PRO A 65 -16.80 -6.13 -17.79
C PRO A 65 -15.84 -7.31 -17.70
N GLY A 66 -16.05 -8.16 -16.69
CA GLY A 66 -15.22 -9.33 -16.46
C GLY A 66 -13.83 -9.06 -15.85
N LEU A 67 -13.48 -7.80 -15.52
CA LEU A 67 -12.23 -7.51 -14.80
C LEU A 67 -12.20 -8.18 -13.42
N GLU A 68 -13.29 -8.06 -12.65
CA GLU A 68 -13.42 -8.66 -11.32
C GLU A 68 -13.20 -10.19 -11.30
N PRO A 69 -13.91 -11.01 -12.10
CA PRO A 69 -13.67 -12.45 -12.11
C PRO A 69 -12.26 -12.83 -12.59
N ARG A 70 -11.64 -12.05 -13.49
CA ARG A 70 -10.24 -12.25 -13.92
C ARG A 70 -9.25 -11.99 -12.78
N LEU A 71 -9.47 -10.92 -12.01
CA LEU A 71 -8.65 -10.62 -10.84
C LEU A 71 -8.80 -11.69 -9.76
N LEU A 72 -10.03 -12.11 -9.46
CA LEU A 72 -10.30 -13.16 -8.48
C LEU A 72 -9.66 -14.49 -8.88
N ASN A 73 -9.72 -14.87 -10.16
CA ASN A 73 -9.07 -16.08 -10.66
C ASN A 73 -7.54 -15.99 -10.51
N ALA A 74 -6.92 -14.87 -10.90
CA ALA A 74 -5.47 -14.67 -10.77
C ALA A 74 -4.99 -14.69 -9.31
N LEU A 75 -5.80 -14.17 -8.38
CA LEU A 75 -5.50 -14.25 -6.94
C LEU A 75 -5.65 -15.68 -6.40
N GLY A 76 -6.62 -16.44 -6.90
CA GLY A 76 -6.79 -17.86 -6.57
C GLY A 76 -5.62 -18.72 -7.06
N GLU A 77 -5.10 -18.44 -8.26
CA GLU A 77 -3.91 -19.10 -8.81
C GLU A 77 -2.62 -18.79 -8.04
N ARG A 78 -2.51 -17.55 -7.52
CA ARG A 78 -1.35 -17.08 -6.75
C ARG A 78 -1.41 -17.46 -5.27
N SER A 79 -2.60 -17.79 -4.78
CA SER A 79 -2.80 -18.39 -3.46
C SER A 79 -2.52 -19.89 -3.61
N ASP A 80 -1.28 -20.32 -3.36
CA ASP A 80 -0.99 -21.75 -3.21
C ASP A 80 -2.06 -22.38 -2.31
N PRO A 81 -2.58 -23.57 -2.64
CA PRO A 81 -3.47 -24.27 -1.73
C PRO A 81 -2.70 -24.50 -0.44
N CYS A 82 -3.04 -23.73 0.59
CA CYS A 82 -2.72 -24.04 1.97
C CYS A 82 -2.94 -25.54 2.16
N PRO A 83 -1.89 -26.35 2.44
CA PRO A 83 -2.08 -27.78 2.64
C PRO A 83 -3.01 -27.95 3.84
N GLY A 84 -4.21 -28.46 3.57
CA GLY A 84 -5.39 -28.43 4.46
C GLY A 84 -5.27 -29.26 5.73
N HIS A 85 -4.35 -28.91 6.63
CA HIS A 85 -4.26 -29.49 7.96
C HIS A 85 -4.69 -28.51 9.08
N TRP A 86 -4.74 -27.20 8.82
CA TRP A 86 -4.99 -26.19 9.86
C TRP A 86 -6.47 -25.87 10.13
N TRP A 87 -7.42 -26.48 9.40
CA TRP A 87 -8.87 -26.33 9.65
C TRP A 87 -9.58 -27.56 10.20
N ARG A 88 -8.90 -28.72 10.38
CA ARG A 88 -9.52 -29.90 11.04
C ARG A 88 -9.62 -29.80 12.57
N GLY A 89 -9.18 -28.70 13.18
CA GLY A 89 -8.99 -28.63 14.64
C GLY A 89 -9.89 -27.66 15.42
N ARG A 90 -10.66 -26.76 14.80
CA ARG A 90 -11.49 -25.81 15.54
C ARG A 90 -12.94 -25.84 15.09
N ARG A 91 -13.67 -26.78 15.69
CA ARG A 91 -15.13 -26.77 15.85
C ARG A 91 -15.53 -25.49 16.58
N TRP A 92 -15.92 -24.46 15.83
CA TRP A 92 -16.63 -23.33 16.39
C TRP A 92 -18.08 -23.75 16.68
N GLY A 93 -18.41 -23.80 17.98
CA GLY A 93 -19.74 -23.64 18.58
C GLY A 93 -20.92 -24.41 17.99
N SER A 94 -21.31 -25.52 18.62
CA SER A 94 -22.71 -25.97 18.55
C SER A 94 -23.52 -25.21 19.61
N PRO A 95 -24.62 -24.53 19.26
CA PRO A 95 -25.55 -24.01 20.27
C PRO A 95 -26.21 -25.21 20.99
N ARG A 96 -26.33 -25.12 22.32
CA ARG A 96 -27.16 -26.00 23.14
C ARG A 96 -28.59 -25.50 23.14
#